data_AF-A0A1M5SXR7-F1
#
_entry.id   AF-A0A1M5SXR7-F1
#
_cell.length_a   1.000
_cell.length_b   1.000
_cell.length_c   1.000
_cell.angle_alpha   90.00
_cell.angle_beta   90.00
_cell.angle_gamma   90.00
#
_symmetry.space_group_name_H-M   'P 1'
#
loop_
_entity.id
_entity.type
_entity.pdbx_description
1 polymer ?
#
loop_
_entity_poly.entity_id
_entity_poly.type
_entity_poly.pdbx_seq_one_letter_code
_entity_poly.pdbx_strand_id
1 'polypeptide(L)'
;MNFNIYKCWFKGDTFIKITSDQFIEHKLEQNNRKKSDLEIHLQKDDPKGYNDYLAELYDPNKHLEVFYETISYDGTLKEDISVFNHKIAHLNFYNVSFMDAKLDAVYFSNLYLVKQMYVNGVSKGNIDFFKFINLEAVSILKWNEKIKLVNSSSNLKSLIVWYYNPKSKSLNDLLGELKSIEYLELNLTNIESLDGIEKLQNLKIIKINYGRNLKSVKALNSNKKLELIYLNNCKKMEDFDSLDEREGLKIQNLKLPG
;
A
#
# COMPACT_ATOMS: atom_id res chain seq x y z
N MET A 1 -9.59 26.86 -3.04
CA MET A 1 -8.41 26.04 -3.40
C MET A 1 -8.82 25.36 -4.69
N ASN A 2 -8.10 25.61 -5.78
CA ASN A 2 -8.42 24.97 -7.05
C ASN A 2 -7.84 23.56 -7.04
N PHE A 3 -8.61 22.64 -7.62
CA PHE A 3 -8.26 21.23 -7.68
C PHE A 3 -8.26 20.81 -9.14
N ASN A 4 -7.18 20.19 -9.55
CA ASN A 4 -6.91 19.89 -10.94
C ASN A 4 -6.33 18.49 -11.10
N ILE A 5 -6.34 18.03 -12.34
CA ILE A 5 -5.67 16.80 -12.73
C ILE A 5 -4.32 17.22 -13.31
N TYR A 6 -3.26 16.58 -12.83
CA TYR A 6 -1.91 16.82 -13.29
C TYR A 6 -1.34 15.53 -13.87
N LYS A 7 -0.56 15.70 -14.94
CA LYS A 7 0.39 14.68 -15.38
C LYS A 7 1.71 14.99 -14.70
N CYS A 8 2.24 14.00 -13.99
CA CYS A 8 3.42 14.15 -13.15
C CYS A 8 4.52 13.18 -13.58
N TRP A 9 5.77 13.59 -13.36
CA TRP A 9 6.95 12.75 -13.50
C TRP A 9 7.82 12.85 -12.26
N PHE A 10 8.24 11.70 -11.76
CA PHE A 10 9.15 11.63 -10.61
C PHE A 10 9.83 10.26 -10.57
N LYS A 11 11.16 10.22 -10.40
CA LYS A 11 11.93 8.97 -10.25
C LYS A 11 11.69 7.94 -11.37
N GLY A 12 11.59 8.43 -12.61
CA GLY A 12 11.36 7.59 -13.79
C GLY A 12 9.89 7.21 -14.01
N ASP A 13 9.00 7.46 -13.05
CA ASP A 13 7.59 7.15 -13.18
C ASP A 13 6.82 8.30 -13.84
N THR A 14 5.82 7.95 -14.65
CA THR A 14 4.81 8.88 -15.17
C THR A 14 3.45 8.48 -14.62
N PHE A 15 2.75 9.42 -13.98
CA PHE A 15 1.47 9.14 -13.34
C PHE A 15 0.51 10.32 -13.41
N ILE A 16 -0.78 10.04 -13.24
CA ILE A 16 -1.81 11.05 -13.13
C ILE A 16 -2.07 11.33 -11.65
N LYS A 17 -2.16 12.61 -11.29
CA LYS A 17 -2.47 13.03 -9.93
C LYS A 17 -3.64 14.00 -9.90
N ILE A 18 -4.67 13.64 -9.15
CA ILE A 18 -5.81 14.50 -8.83
C ILE A 18 -5.49 15.14 -7.47
N THR A 19 -5.22 16.44 -7.45
CA THR A 19 -4.75 17.15 -6.24
C THR A 19 -4.98 18.67 -6.37
N SER A 20 -4.54 19.43 -5.36
CA SER A 20 -4.61 20.90 -5.36
C SER A 20 -3.41 21.54 -6.04
N ASP A 21 -3.62 22.73 -6.59
CA ASP A 21 -2.54 23.56 -7.16
C ASP A 21 -1.44 23.79 -6.12
N GLN A 22 -1.82 24.10 -4.88
CA GLN A 22 -0.89 24.32 -3.76
C GLN A 22 -0.01 23.09 -3.48
N PHE A 23 -0.56 21.87 -3.60
CA PHE A 23 0.24 20.66 -3.43
C PHE A 23 1.33 20.57 -4.51
N ILE A 24 0.97 20.87 -5.77
CA ILE A 24 1.91 20.83 -6.88
C ILE A 24 2.97 21.93 -6.73
N GLU A 25 2.57 23.15 -6.42
CA GLU A 25 3.49 24.27 -6.15
C GLU A 25 4.49 23.89 -5.06
N HIS A 26 4.01 23.36 -3.94
CA HIS A 26 4.87 22.91 -2.85
C HIS A 26 5.87 21.83 -3.29
N LYS A 27 5.46 20.89 -4.14
CA LYS A 27 6.37 19.86 -4.68
C LYS A 27 7.42 20.44 -5.61
N LEU A 28 7.05 21.39 -6.47
CA LEU A 28 7.98 22.07 -7.36
C LEU A 28 8.98 22.95 -6.57
N GLU A 29 8.52 23.65 -5.52
CA GLU A 29 9.39 24.40 -4.61
C GLU A 29 10.39 23.50 -3.88
N GLN A 30 9.91 22.37 -3.33
CA GLN A 30 10.78 21.37 -2.70
C GLN A 30 11.82 20.81 -3.67
N ASN A 31 11.46 20.70 -4.95
CA ASN A 31 12.35 20.21 -5.99
C ASN A 31 13.44 21.24 -6.34
N ASN A 32 13.09 22.52 -6.36
CA ASN A 32 13.99 23.62 -6.70
C ASN A 32 14.90 24.06 -5.53
N ARG A 33 14.71 23.53 -4.31
CA ARG A 33 15.54 23.89 -3.16
C ARG A 33 16.98 23.38 -3.31
N LYS A 34 17.94 24.13 -2.76
CA LYS A 34 19.33 23.69 -2.70
C LYS A 34 19.44 22.38 -1.91
N LYS A 35 19.96 21.34 -2.55
CA LYS A 35 20.25 20.04 -1.93
C LYS A 35 21.45 20.16 -0.98
N SER A 36 21.40 19.45 0.13
CA SER A 36 22.52 19.30 1.06
C SER A 36 23.61 18.39 0.50
N ASP A 37 24.83 18.47 1.04
CA ASP A 37 25.94 17.62 0.61
C ASP A 37 25.64 16.12 0.76
N LEU A 38 24.91 15.75 1.82
CA LEU A 38 24.46 14.37 2.04
C LEU A 38 23.45 13.92 0.97
N GLU A 39 22.47 14.76 0.63
CA GLU A 39 21.50 14.46 -0.44
C GLU A 39 22.20 14.30 -1.79
N ILE A 40 23.18 15.15 -2.09
CA ILE A 40 24.00 15.04 -3.30
C ILE A 40 24.77 13.72 -3.30
N HIS A 41 25.42 13.36 -2.18
CA HIS A 41 26.15 12.11 -2.06
C HIS A 41 25.28 10.87 -2.27
N LEU A 42 24.08 10.86 -1.67
CA LEU A 42 23.13 9.76 -1.81
C LEU A 42 22.56 9.61 -3.23
N GLN A 43 22.56 10.69 -4.02
CA GLN A 43 22.01 10.73 -5.38
C GLN A 43 23.10 10.73 -6.47
N LYS A 44 24.37 10.53 -6.12
CA LYS A 44 25.50 10.68 -7.04
C LYS A 44 25.43 9.73 -8.25
N ASP A 45 24.82 8.56 -8.06
CA ASP A 45 24.70 7.51 -9.06
C ASP A 45 23.36 7.58 -9.83
N ASP A 46 22.46 8.50 -9.44
CA ASP A 46 21.18 8.68 -10.11
C ASP A 46 21.34 9.45 -11.43
N PRO A 47 20.61 9.10 -12.49
CA PRO A 47 20.61 9.87 -13.73
C PRO A 47 20.21 11.33 -13.49
N LYS A 48 20.78 12.24 -14.29
CA LYS A 48 20.44 13.66 -14.21
C LYS A 48 18.92 13.86 -14.39
N GLY A 49 18.30 14.56 -13.45
CA GLY A 49 16.86 14.82 -13.46
C GLY A 49 15.98 13.69 -12.92
N TYR A 50 16.55 12.54 -12.54
CA TYR A 50 15.78 11.40 -12.01
C TYR A 50 15.00 11.77 -10.75
N ASN A 51 15.60 12.53 -9.84
CA ASN A 51 14.96 12.98 -8.61
C ASN A 51 14.13 14.27 -8.78
N ASP A 52 14.00 14.78 -10.00
CA ASP A 52 13.26 16.01 -10.23
C ASP A 52 11.76 15.69 -10.32
N TYR A 53 10.94 16.45 -9.58
CA TYR A 53 9.50 16.41 -9.70
C TYR A 53 9.04 17.40 -10.77
N LEU A 54 8.34 16.90 -11.79
CA LEU A 54 7.74 17.70 -12.84
C LEU A 54 6.23 17.48 -12.84
N ALA A 55 5.46 18.51 -13.16
CA ALA A 55 4.01 18.42 -13.31
C ALA A 55 3.50 19.43 -14.36
N GLU A 56 2.50 19.00 -15.12
CA GLU A 56 1.73 19.87 -16.02
C GLU A 56 0.24 19.63 -15.85
N LEU A 57 -0.58 20.63 -16.16
CA LEU A 57 -2.03 20.50 -16.17
C LEU A 57 -2.45 19.47 -17.22
N TYR A 58 -3.28 18.52 -16.80
CA TYR A 58 -3.82 17.50 -17.68
C TYR A 58 -4.90 18.08 -18.60
N ASP A 59 -4.72 17.93 -19.91
CA ASP A 59 -5.70 18.33 -20.91
C ASP A 59 -6.38 17.08 -21.51
N PRO A 60 -7.64 16.79 -21.14
CA PRO A 60 -8.35 15.60 -21.62
C PRO A 60 -8.61 15.63 -23.14
N ASN A 61 -8.48 16.78 -23.82
CA ASN A 61 -8.74 16.88 -25.26
C ASN A 61 -7.50 16.59 -26.12
N LYS A 62 -6.30 16.58 -25.53
CA LYS A 62 -5.03 16.39 -26.26
C LYS A 62 -4.56 14.94 -26.32
N HIS A 63 -5.28 14.03 -25.66
CA HIS A 63 -4.79 12.70 -25.36
C HIS A 63 -5.86 11.64 -25.69
N LEU A 64 -5.74 11.03 -26.88
CA LEU A 64 -6.38 9.75 -27.21
C LEU A 64 -5.94 8.68 -26.20
N GLU A 65 -6.80 7.70 -25.87
CA GLU A 65 -6.58 6.64 -24.86
C GLU A 65 -5.12 6.45 -24.44
N VAL A 66 -4.76 7.01 -23.28
CA VAL A 66 -3.41 6.93 -22.72
C VAL A 66 -3.40 5.92 -21.59
N PHE A 67 -2.41 5.04 -21.62
CA PHE A 67 -2.09 4.14 -20.52
C PHE A 67 -1.14 4.83 -19.55
N TYR A 68 -1.52 4.86 -18.29
CA TYR A 68 -0.68 5.27 -17.18
C TYR A 68 -0.46 4.09 -16.24
N GLU A 69 0.70 4.04 -15.60
CA GLU A 69 0.91 3.02 -14.59
C GLU A 69 0.02 3.29 -13.37
N THR A 70 0.00 4.54 -12.88
CA THR A 70 -0.69 4.92 -11.64
C THR A 70 -1.60 6.14 -11.81
N ILE A 71 -2.77 6.08 -11.19
CA ILE A 71 -3.56 7.27 -10.84
C ILE A 71 -3.53 7.51 -9.33
N SER A 72 -3.22 8.73 -8.91
CA SER A 72 -3.14 9.13 -7.51
C SER A 72 -4.24 10.14 -7.18
N TYR A 73 -5.01 9.87 -6.13
CA TYR A 73 -6.02 10.77 -5.59
C TYR A 73 -5.63 11.26 -4.20
N ASP A 74 -5.68 12.57 -4.04
CA ASP A 74 -5.57 13.26 -2.77
C ASP A 74 -6.98 13.47 -2.17
N GLY A 75 -7.21 13.00 -0.95
CA GLY A 75 -8.50 13.10 -0.28
C GLY A 75 -8.71 14.38 0.51
N THR A 76 -7.70 15.26 0.57
CA THR A 76 -7.87 16.61 1.11
C THR A 76 -8.74 17.49 0.20
N LEU A 77 -8.94 17.03 -1.04
CA LEU A 77 -9.97 17.49 -1.96
C LEU A 77 -11.33 17.38 -1.26
N LYS A 78 -11.88 18.50 -0.79
CA LYS A 78 -13.23 18.55 -0.20
C LYS A 78 -14.33 18.29 -1.25
N GLU A 79 -13.95 18.23 -2.52
CA GLU A 79 -14.80 17.90 -3.65
C GLU A 79 -14.97 16.39 -3.79
N ASP A 80 -16.14 15.97 -4.28
CA ASP A 80 -16.37 14.59 -4.63
C ASP A 80 -15.52 14.20 -5.84
N ILE A 81 -14.78 13.10 -5.74
CA ILE A 81 -13.92 12.62 -6.84
C ILE A 81 -14.67 12.41 -8.15
N SER A 82 -15.99 12.15 -8.07
CA SER A 82 -16.86 11.99 -9.23
C SER A 82 -16.86 13.18 -10.18
N VAL A 83 -16.53 14.39 -9.68
CA VAL A 83 -16.35 15.59 -10.52
C VAL A 83 -15.25 15.40 -11.56
N PHE A 84 -14.21 14.61 -11.24
CA PHE A 84 -13.10 14.35 -12.15
C PHE A 84 -13.37 13.19 -13.11
N ASN A 85 -14.38 12.34 -12.86
CA ASN A 85 -14.59 11.09 -13.60
C ASN A 85 -14.71 11.29 -15.11
N HIS A 86 -15.47 12.29 -15.57
CA HIS A 86 -15.63 12.55 -17.00
C HIS A 86 -14.29 12.93 -17.68
N LYS A 87 -13.39 13.62 -16.96
CA LYS A 87 -12.08 14.03 -17.48
C LYS A 87 -11.07 12.89 -17.55
N ILE A 88 -11.27 11.83 -16.77
CA ILE A 88 -10.36 10.68 -16.69
C ILE A 88 -10.97 9.38 -17.21
N ALA A 89 -12.19 9.40 -17.72
CA ALA A 89 -12.92 8.21 -18.15
C ALA A 89 -12.21 7.43 -19.27
N HIS A 90 -11.42 8.12 -20.09
CA HIS A 90 -10.63 7.54 -21.18
C HIS A 90 -9.24 7.04 -20.74
N LEU A 91 -8.86 7.26 -19.47
CA LEU A 91 -7.56 6.85 -18.96
C LEU A 91 -7.58 5.40 -18.51
N ASN A 92 -6.64 4.62 -19.03
CA ASN A 92 -6.41 3.26 -18.55
C ASN A 92 -5.25 3.27 -17.54
N PHE A 93 -5.44 2.63 -16.39
CA PHE A 93 -4.42 2.54 -15.36
C PHE A 93 -4.49 1.21 -14.61
N TYR A 94 -3.31 0.70 -14.22
CA TYR A 94 -3.17 -0.57 -13.51
C TYR A 94 -3.02 -0.39 -12.00
N ASN A 95 -2.59 0.79 -11.55
CA ASN A 95 -2.36 1.09 -10.16
C ASN A 95 -3.20 2.29 -9.71
N VAL A 96 -3.69 2.25 -8.48
CA VAL A 96 -4.37 3.37 -7.84
C VAL A 96 -3.72 3.71 -6.50
N SER A 97 -3.51 4.99 -6.23
CA SER A 97 -2.97 5.47 -4.97
C SER A 97 -3.93 6.45 -4.30
N PHE A 98 -4.32 6.16 -3.06
CA PHE A 98 -5.15 7.02 -2.22
C PHE A 98 -4.31 7.63 -1.11
N MET A 99 -4.34 8.96 -1.00
CA MET A 99 -3.72 9.71 0.09
C MET A 99 -4.80 10.49 0.82
N ASP A 100 -4.89 10.38 2.14
CA ASP A 100 -5.86 11.12 2.97
C ASP A 100 -7.34 10.96 2.53
N ALA A 101 -7.69 9.85 1.88
CA ALA A 101 -8.96 9.64 1.20
C ALA A 101 -10.05 9.00 2.06
N LYS A 102 -11.31 9.33 1.75
CA LYS A 102 -12.48 8.54 2.16
C LYS A 102 -12.73 7.45 1.13
N LEU A 103 -12.26 6.24 1.43
CA LEU A 103 -12.19 5.11 0.48
C LEU A 103 -13.57 4.65 -0.01
N ASP A 104 -14.61 4.82 0.81
CA ASP A 104 -16.01 4.50 0.42
C ASP A 104 -16.56 5.37 -0.71
N ALA A 105 -16.04 6.59 -0.83
CA ALA A 105 -16.53 7.62 -1.74
C ALA A 105 -15.79 7.62 -3.08
N VAL A 106 -14.84 6.71 -3.29
CA VAL A 106 -14.04 6.70 -4.51
C VAL A 106 -14.68 5.80 -5.57
N TYR A 107 -14.98 6.40 -6.73
CA TYR A 107 -15.52 5.70 -7.89
C TYR A 107 -14.78 6.15 -9.14
N PHE A 108 -14.09 5.24 -9.82
CA PHE A 108 -13.56 5.45 -11.17
C PHE A 108 -14.25 4.49 -12.16
N SER A 109 -14.40 4.88 -13.42
CA SER A 109 -14.99 4.00 -14.45
C SER A 109 -14.11 2.80 -14.77
N ASN A 110 -12.78 2.94 -14.67
CA ASN A 110 -11.81 1.93 -15.09
C ASN A 110 -11.21 1.13 -13.93
N LEU A 111 -11.92 1.05 -12.79
CA LEU A 111 -11.48 0.27 -11.63
C LEU A 111 -11.25 -1.22 -11.93
N TYR A 112 -11.93 -1.74 -12.95
CA TYR A 112 -11.77 -3.12 -13.39
C TYR A 112 -10.37 -3.42 -13.96
N LEU A 113 -9.59 -2.42 -14.38
CA LEU A 113 -8.21 -2.62 -14.85
C LEU A 113 -7.18 -2.62 -13.71
N VAL A 114 -7.57 -2.16 -12.52
CA VAL A 114 -6.65 -1.97 -11.39
C VAL A 114 -6.21 -3.31 -10.83
N LYS A 115 -4.90 -3.51 -10.76
CA LYS A 115 -4.20 -4.66 -10.18
C LYS A 115 -3.55 -4.34 -8.85
N GLN A 116 -3.11 -3.11 -8.64
CA GLN A 116 -2.43 -2.71 -7.41
C GLN A 116 -3.04 -1.46 -6.78
N MET A 117 -3.14 -1.46 -5.47
CA MET A 117 -3.66 -0.34 -4.69
C MET A 117 -2.68 0.08 -3.60
N TYR A 118 -2.45 1.38 -3.48
CA TYR A 118 -1.68 1.99 -2.41
C TYR A 118 -2.59 2.90 -1.57
N VAL A 119 -2.54 2.77 -0.25
CA VAL A 119 -3.30 3.60 0.69
C VAL A 119 -2.36 4.24 1.68
N ASN A 120 -2.42 5.56 1.80
CA ASN A 120 -1.53 6.34 2.64
C ASN A 120 -2.26 7.48 3.38
N GLY A 121 -1.54 8.18 4.24
CA GLY A 121 -2.04 9.35 4.96
C GLY A 121 -3.04 8.97 6.06
N VAL A 122 -4.04 9.81 6.27
CA VAL A 122 -5.14 9.61 7.22
C VAL A 122 -6.37 8.97 6.56
N SER A 123 -6.17 8.23 5.47
CA SER A 123 -7.23 7.54 4.72
C SER A 123 -8.09 6.67 5.64
N LYS A 124 -9.38 6.59 5.33
CA LYS A 124 -10.41 5.93 6.15
C LYS A 124 -11.58 5.44 5.29
N GLY A 125 -12.40 4.54 5.83
CA GLY A 125 -13.55 3.98 5.13
C GLY A 125 -13.29 2.55 4.64
N ASN A 126 -14.24 2.00 3.90
CA ASN A 126 -14.14 0.63 3.40
C ASN A 126 -13.40 0.61 2.05
N ILE A 127 -12.56 -0.43 1.90
CA ILE A 127 -12.09 -0.89 0.61
C ILE A 127 -12.96 -2.08 0.23
N ASP A 128 -13.86 -1.85 -0.73
CA ASP A 128 -14.77 -2.86 -1.26
C ASP A 128 -14.15 -3.54 -2.47
N PHE A 129 -13.60 -4.74 -2.30
CA PHE A 129 -12.86 -5.40 -3.37
C PHE A 129 -13.74 -5.90 -4.52
N PHE A 130 -15.06 -5.96 -4.36
CA PHE A 130 -15.96 -6.22 -5.51
C PHE A 130 -15.94 -5.09 -6.53
N LYS A 131 -15.55 -3.86 -6.13
CA LYS A 131 -15.33 -2.76 -7.08
C LYS A 131 -14.02 -2.89 -7.86
N PHE A 132 -13.07 -3.67 -7.35
CA PHE A 132 -11.74 -3.84 -7.94
C PHE A 132 -11.54 -5.32 -8.32
N ILE A 133 -12.33 -5.79 -9.29
CA ILE A 133 -12.44 -7.21 -9.61
C ILE A 133 -11.10 -7.88 -9.99
N ASN A 134 -10.15 -7.13 -10.56
CA ASN A 134 -8.83 -7.62 -10.97
C ASN A 134 -7.71 -7.23 -9.99
N LEU A 135 -8.04 -6.75 -8.79
CA LEU A 135 -7.05 -6.35 -7.80
C LEU A 135 -6.28 -7.56 -7.28
N GLU A 136 -4.97 -7.51 -7.42
CA GLU A 136 -4.04 -8.57 -7.03
C GLU A 136 -3.29 -8.20 -5.73
N ALA A 137 -3.01 -6.92 -5.51
CA ALA A 137 -2.20 -6.45 -4.38
C ALA A 137 -2.72 -5.15 -3.75
N VAL A 138 -2.65 -5.09 -2.41
CA VAL A 138 -2.95 -3.90 -1.62
C VAL A 138 -1.79 -3.59 -0.68
N SER A 139 -1.32 -2.34 -0.71
CA SER A 139 -0.32 -1.80 0.20
C SER A 139 -0.89 -0.66 1.03
N ILE A 140 -1.16 -0.91 2.30
CA ILE A 140 -1.55 0.11 3.28
C ILE A 140 -0.28 0.65 3.93
N LEU A 141 0.25 1.74 3.38
CA LEU A 141 1.51 2.38 3.78
C LEU A 141 1.40 3.15 5.10
N LYS A 142 0.17 3.44 5.53
CA LYS A 142 -0.12 4.00 6.85
C LYS A 142 -1.45 3.48 7.36
N TRP A 143 -1.40 2.51 8.28
CA TRP A 143 -2.61 1.95 8.87
C TRP A 143 -3.44 3.00 9.62
N ASN A 144 -4.75 2.89 9.50
CA ASN A 144 -5.75 3.64 10.25
C ASN A 144 -6.86 2.67 10.67
N GLU A 145 -7.21 2.64 11.96
CA GLU A 145 -8.25 1.74 12.50
C GLU A 145 -9.65 1.96 11.88
N LYS A 146 -9.84 3.07 11.17
CA LYS A 146 -11.07 3.38 10.43
C LYS A 146 -11.09 2.78 9.02
N ILE A 147 -10.03 2.11 8.58
CA ILE A 147 -10.00 1.35 7.33
C ILE A 147 -10.62 -0.01 7.59
N LYS A 148 -11.58 -0.40 6.74
CA LYS A 148 -12.17 -1.74 6.74
C LYS A 148 -11.98 -2.39 5.39
N LEU A 149 -11.62 -3.65 5.38
CA LEU A 149 -11.41 -4.43 4.16
C LEU A 149 -12.64 -5.34 4.01
N VAL A 150 -13.44 -5.14 2.97
CA VAL A 150 -14.75 -5.80 2.82
C VAL A 150 -14.90 -6.44 1.44
N ASN A 151 -15.79 -7.43 1.35
CA ASN A 151 -16.12 -8.12 0.11
C ASN A 151 -14.88 -8.68 -0.60
N SER A 152 -14.15 -9.58 0.07
CA SER A 152 -12.90 -10.15 -0.45
C SER A 152 -13.07 -10.76 -1.85
N SER A 153 -12.14 -10.45 -2.74
CA SER A 153 -12.06 -11.02 -4.10
C SER A 153 -11.04 -12.17 -4.13
N SER A 154 -11.32 -13.23 -4.90
CA SER A 154 -10.41 -14.37 -5.10
C SER A 154 -9.08 -13.99 -5.76
N ASN A 155 -9.04 -12.85 -6.46
CA ASN A 155 -7.85 -12.34 -7.14
C ASN A 155 -6.87 -11.64 -6.20
N LEU A 156 -7.32 -11.18 -5.02
CA LEU A 156 -6.44 -10.47 -4.09
C LEU A 156 -5.47 -11.46 -3.42
N LYS A 157 -4.19 -11.38 -3.76
CA LYS A 157 -3.14 -12.31 -3.31
C LYS A 157 -2.15 -11.69 -2.33
N SER A 158 -1.93 -10.39 -2.40
CA SER A 158 -0.89 -9.72 -1.62
C SER A 158 -1.45 -8.61 -0.76
N LEU A 159 -1.07 -8.61 0.52
CA LEU A 159 -1.37 -7.56 1.47
C LEU A 159 -0.10 -7.12 2.19
N ILE A 160 0.24 -5.83 2.07
CA ILE A 160 1.33 -5.18 2.79
C ILE A 160 0.73 -4.12 3.70
N VAL A 161 1.06 -4.15 5.00
CA VAL A 161 0.55 -3.18 5.98
C VAL A 161 1.68 -2.61 6.81
N TRP A 162 1.76 -1.28 6.84
CA TRP A 162 2.71 -0.52 7.64
C TRP A 162 2.02 0.11 8.85
N TYR A 163 2.75 0.14 9.97
CA TYR A 163 2.30 0.76 11.23
C TYR A 163 1.01 0.16 11.80
N TYR A 164 0.73 -1.12 11.53
CA TYR A 164 -0.45 -1.80 12.03
C TYR A 164 -0.44 -1.87 13.56
N ASN A 165 -1.38 -1.18 14.20
CA ASN A 165 -1.49 -1.03 15.65
C ASN A 165 -2.95 -1.17 16.12
N PRO A 166 -3.53 -2.37 16.08
CA PRO A 166 -4.89 -2.63 16.53
C PRO A 166 -4.98 -2.61 18.07
N LYS A 167 -6.19 -2.39 18.57
CA LYS A 167 -6.50 -2.49 20.00
C LYS A 167 -6.45 -3.95 20.48
N SER A 168 -6.83 -4.91 19.63
CA SER A 168 -6.80 -6.34 19.94
C SER A 168 -5.37 -6.91 20.06
N LYS A 169 -4.35 -6.18 19.60
CA LYS A 169 -2.96 -6.66 19.51
C LYS A 169 -2.80 -7.96 18.71
N SER A 170 -3.72 -8.23 17.79
CA SER A 170 -3.75 -9.41 16.92
C SER A 170 -4.13 -9.05 15.48
N LEU A 171 -4.20 -10.01 14.57
CA LEU A 171 -4.61 -9.80 13.18
C LEU A 171 -6.12 -9.89 12.94
N ASN A 172 -6.91 -10.17 13.99
CA ASN A 172 -8.35 -10.34 13.88
C ASN A 172 -9.08 -9.13 13.28
N ASP A 173 -8.62 -7.91 13.60
CA ASP A 173 -9.23 -6.67 13.09
C ASP A 173 -8.88 -6.40 11.62
N LEU A 174 -7.82 -7.02 11.09
CA LEU A 174 -7.34 -6.81 9.73
C LEU A 174 -7.87 -7.88 8.76
N LEU A 175 -7.79 -9.15 9.14
CA LEU A 175 -7.86 -10.26 8.19
C LEU A 175 -9.27 -10.76 7.87
N GLY A 176 -10.29 -10.25 8.56
CA GLY A 176 -11.72 -10.39 8.23
C GLY A 176 -12.07 -11.60 7.35
N GLU A 177 -12.41 -11.33 6.08
CA GLU A 177 -12.80 -12.32 5.07
C GLU A 177 -11.70 -12.60 4.02
N LEU A 178 -10.45 -12.20 4.24
CA LEU A 178 -9.36 -12.19 3.24
C LEU A 178 -8.75 -13.56 2.96
N LYS A 179 -9.57 -14.56 2.62
CA LYS A 179 -9.15 -15.98 2.51
C LYS A 179 -8.21 -16.28 1.34
N SER A 180 -8.13 -15.39 0.35
CA SER A 180 -7.34 -15.58 -0.88
C SER A 180 -5.88 -15.17 -0.77
N ILE A 181 -5.48 -14.52 0.33
CA ILE A 181 -4.12 -13.98 0.51
C ILE A 181 -3.08 -15.10 0.52
N GLU A 182 -2.05 -14.92 -0.29
CA GLU A 182 -0.89 -15.81 -0.43
C GLU A 182 0.40 -15.14 0.12
N TYR A 183 0.45 -13.81 0.13
CA TYR A 183 1.55 -13.00 0.65
C TYR A 183 1.06 -11.98 1.68
N LEU A 184 1.58 -12.04 2.91
CA LEU A 184 1.32 -11.06 3.96
C LEU A 184 2.62 -10.44 4.42
N GLU A 185 2.70 -9.11 4.42
CA GLU A 185 3.82 -8.38 4.99
C GLU A 185 3.34 -7.33 5.99
N LEU A 186 3.95 -7.34 7.18
CA LEU A 186 3.69 -6.41 8.27
C LEU A 186 4.97 -5.65 8.60
N ASN A 187 4.94 -4.34 8.44
CA ASN A 187 6.06 -3.44 8.70
C ASN A 187 5.76 -2.55 9.90
N LEU A 188 6.67 -2.51 10.88
CA LEU A 188 6.56 -1.66 12.08
C LEU A 188 5.24 -1.89 12.85
N THR A 189 4.81 -3.14 12.94
CA THR A 189 3.57 -3.50 13.64
C THR A 189 3.75 -3.54 15.17
N ASN A 190 2.66 -3.27 15.88
CA ASN A 190 2.59 -3.28 17.35
C ASN A 190 1.66 -4.38 17.90
N ILE A 191 1.45 -5.46 17.13
CA ILE A 191 0.73 -6.66 17.59
C ILE A 191 1.60 -7.49 18.55
N GLU A 192 0.95 -8.29 19.38
CA GLU A 192 1.57 -9.22 20.32
C GLU A 192 1.41 -10.68 19.89
N SER A 193 0.36 -11.01 19.13
CA SER A 193 0.13 -12.33 18.54
C SER A 193 -0.26 -12.24 17.07
N LEU A 194 -0.13 -13.36 16.36
CA LEU A 194 -0.64 -13.53 15.00
C LEU A 194 -2.07 -14.10 14.95
N ASP A 195 -2.81 -14.09 16.06
CA ASP A 195 -4.18 -14.63 16.09
C ASP A 195 -5.05 -13.97 15.02
N GLY A 196 -5.83 -14.77 14.30
CA GLY A 196 -6.56 -14.39 13.10
C GLY A 196 -5.87 -14.82 11.80
N ILE A 197 -4.58 -15.16 11.83
CA ILE A 197 -3.84 -15.62 10.65
C ILE A 197 -4.29 -16.99 10.14
N GLU A 198 -4.87 -17.82 11.01
CA GLU A 198 -5.46 -19.10 10.66
C GLU A 198 -6.59 -18.98 9.63
N LYS A 199 -7.12 -17.77 9.37
CA LYS A 199 -8.08 -17.53 8.29
C LYS A 199 -7.43 -17.58 6.89
N LEU A 200 -6.12 -17.36 6.80
CA LEU A 200 -5.37 -17.30 5.54
C LEU A 200 -4.88 -18.68 5.10
N GLN A 201 -5.80 -19.57 4.75
CA GLN A 201 -5.48 -20.96 4.40
C GLN A 201 -4.65 -21.11 3.11
N ASN A 202 -4.53 -20.04 2.32
CA ASN A 202 -3.70 -19.98 1.12
C ASN A 202 -2.35 -19.29 1.33
N LEU A 203 -2.03 -18.85 2.55
CA LEU A 203 -0.82 -18.11 2.85
C LEU A 203 0.43 -18.95 2.57
N LYS A 204 1.30 -18.45 1.69
CA LYS A 204 2.59 -19.05 1.32
C LYS A 204 3.76 -18.32 1.96
N ILE A 205 3.66 -16.99 2.03
CA ILE A 205 4.75 -16.15 2.53
C ILE A 205 4.21 -15.19 3.58
N ILE A 206 4.86 -15.17 4.74
CA ILE A 206 4.72 -14.10 5.72
C ILE A 206 6.05 -13.40 5.97
N LYS A 207 6.02 -12.07 5.95
CA LYS A 207 7.13 -11.23 6.38
C LYS A 207 6.70 -10.31 7.50
N ILE A 208 7.46 -10.26 8.59
CA ILE A 208 7.26 -9.31 9.67
C ILE A 208 8.57 -8.57 9.89
N ASN A 209 8.56 -7.27 9.62
CA ASN A 209 9.70 -6.40 9.85
C ASN A 209 9.39 -5.48 11.03
N TYR A 210 10.27 -5.47 12.03
CA TYR A 210 10.20 -4.63 13.21
C TYR A 210 8.93 -4.83 14.05
N GLY A 211 8.47 -6.09 14.18
CA GLY A 211 7.39 -6.49 15.10
C GLY A 211 7.89 -6.58 16.55
N ARG A 212 8.35 -5.46 17.12
CA ARG A 212 9.11 -5.44 18.40
C ARG A 212 8.33 -5.93 19.62
N ASN A 213 7.00 -5.97 19.55
CA ASN A 213 6.13 -6.47 20.61
C ASN A 213 5.52 -7.83 20.32
N LEU A 214 5.85 -8.45 19.18
CA LEU A 214 5.37 -9.78 18.83
C LEU A 214 5.94 -10.82 19.81
N LYS A 215 5.06 -11.48 20.56
CA LYS A 215 5.39 -12.51 21.56
C LYS A 215 5.10 -13.92 21.05
N SER A 216 4.04 -14.08 20.26
CA SER A 216 3.57 -15.40 19.82
C SER A 216 3.44 -15.52 18.31
N VAL A 217 4.06 -16.58 17.76
CA VAL A 217 3.98 -16.98 16.35
C VAL A 217 3.35 -18.36 16.13
N LYS A 218 3.00 -19.09 17.20
CA LYS A 218 2.39 -20.44 17.11
C LYS A 218 1.20 -20.57 16.18
N ALA A 219 0.43 -19.48 15.99
CA ALA A 219 -0.75 -19.48 15.11
C ALA A 219 -0.40 -19.83 13.65
N LEU A 220 0.85 -19.59 13.22
CA LEU A 220 1.36 -19.96 11.89
C LEU A 220 1.34 -21.47 11.61
N ASN A 221 1.31 -22.31 12.65
CA ASN A 221 1.21 -23.76 12.47
C ASN A 221 -0.10 -24.15 11.78
N SER A 222 -1.13 -23.30 11.83
CA SER A 222 -2.40 -23.53 11.14
C SER A 222 -2.31 -23.34 9.63
N ASN A 223 -1.36 -22.55 9.12
CA ASN A 223 -1.23 -22.22 7.71
C ASN A 223 -0.33 -23.24 7.01
N LYS A 224 -0.88 -24.40 6.65
CA LYS A 224 -0.12 -25.55 6.12
C LYS A 224 0.56 -25.33 4.76
N LYS A 225 0.19 -24.29 4.03
CA LYS A 225 0.79 -23.90 2.74
C LYS A 225 1.97 -22.92 2.86
N LEU A 226 2.35 -22.49 4.08
CA LEU A 226 3.51 -21.61 4.22
C LEU A 226 4.78 -22.30 3.71
N GLU A 227 5.49 -21.56 2.87
CA GLU A 227 6.78 -21.86 2.25
C GLU A 227 7.88 -20.97 2.86
N LEU A 228 7.54 -19.75 3.31
CA LEU A 228 8.49 -18.81 3.91
C LEU A 228 7.89 -18.06 5.11
N ILE A 229 8.56 -18.17 6.25
CA ILE A 229 8.39 -17.28 7.41
C ILE A 229 9.65 -16.42 7.51
N TYR A 230 9.50 -15.12 7.35
CA TYR A 230 10.58 -14.16 7.51
C TYR A 230 10.28 -13.19 8.65
N LEU A 231 11.10 -13.21 9.68
CA LEU A 231 10.98 -12.40 10.88
C LEU A 231 12.24 -11.55 11.00
N ASN A 232 12.10 -10.24 10.92
CA ASN A 232 13.19 -9.30 11.04
C ASN A 232 12.92 -8.40 12.23
N ASN A 233 13.83 -8.42 13.20
CA ASN A 233 13.80 -7.58 14.38
C ASN A 233 12.55 -7.78 15.29
N CYS A 234 12.08 -9.02 15.41
CA CYS A 234 11.00 -9.46 16.31
C CYS A 234 11.59 -10.00 17.62
N LYS A 235 12.08 -9.11 18.50
CA LYS A 235 12.96 -9.52 19.63
C LYS A 235 12.24 -10.14 20.84
N LYS A 236 10.92 -10.00 20.98
CA LYS A 236 10.15 -10.42 22.17
C LYS A 236 9.42 -11.77 22.01
N MET A 237 9.71 -12.52 20.95
CA MET A 237 9.04 -13.81 20.72
C MET A 237 9.43 -14.82 21.80
N GLU A 238 8.43 -15.50 22.37
CA GLU A 238 8.56 -16.46 23.47
C GLU A 238 8.39 -17.90 22.98
N ASP A 239 7.71 -18.11 21.85
CA ASP A 239 7.30 -19.42 21.33
C ASP A 239 7.90 -19.74 19.94
N PHE A 240 9.04 -19.15 19.59
CA PHE A 240 9.67 -19.37 18.28
C PHE A 240 9.92 -20.86 17.99
N ASP A 241 10.34 -21.61 19.02
CA ASP A 241 10.62 -23.05 18.92
C ASP A 241 9.34 -23.91 18.82
N SER A 242 8.15 -23.29 18.88
CA SER A 242 6.87 -23.99 18.68
C SER A 242 6.45 -24.12 17.21
N LEU A 243 7.18 -23.50 16.28
CA LEU A 243 6.86 -23.56 14.85
C LEU A 243 7.08 -24.97 14.29
N ASP A 244 6.07 -25.49 13.58
CA ASP A 244 6.14 -26.81 12.95
C ASP A 244 7.31 -26.85 11.95
N GLU A 245 8.25 -27.77 12.13
CA GLU A 245 9.21 -28.12 11.09
C GLU A 245 8.54 -29.06 10.09
N ARG A 246 8.50 -28.65 8.81
CA ARG A 246 7.93 -29.45 7.74
C ARG A 246 8.65 -29.21 6.42
N GLU A 247 8.62 -30.22 5.56
CA GLU A 247 9.27 -30.17 4.26
C GLU A 247 8.78 -28.96 3.44
N GLY A 248 9.73 -28.24 2.82
CA GLY A 248 9.46 -27.05 2.01
C GLY A 248 9.26 -25.74 2.78
N LEU A 249 9.10 -25.76 4.10
CA LEU A 249 9.01 -24.53 4.91
C LEU A 249 10.40 -23.99 5.24
N LYS A 250 10.68 -22.75 4.81
CA LYS A 250 11.88 -22.00 5.19
C LYS A 250 11.55 -20.98 6.28
N ILE A 251 12.29 -21.00 7.39
CA ILE A 251 12.16 -20.04 8.49
C ILE A 251 13.44 -19.20 8.56
N GLN A 252 13.29 -17.87 8.53
CA GLN A 252 14.38 -16.91 8.66
C GLN A 252 14.06 -15.94 9.81
N ASN A 253 14.96 -15.87 10.79
CA ASN A 253 14.82 -14.97 11.93
C ASN A 253 16.09 -14.11 12.06
N LEU A 254 16.00 -12.86 11.60
CA LEU A 254 17.10 -11.90 11.65
C LEU A 254 16.94 -10.99 12.85
N LYS A 255 17.98 -10.95 13.68
CA LYS A 255 18.09 -10.06 14.84
C LYS A 255 19.25 -9.09 14.58
N LEU A 256 18.93 -7.87 14.14
CA LEU A 256 19.94 -6.83 14.04
C LEU A 256 20.25 -6.27 15.45
N PRO A 257 21.52 -6.02 15.79
CA PRO A 257 21.88 -5.27 16.98
C PRO A 257 21.20 -3.90 16.90
N GLY A 258 20.55 -3.51 18.00
CA GLY A 258 19.88 -2.22 18.15
C GLY A 258 20.58 -1.42 19.22
#